data_AF-A0A935KCI1-F1
#
_entry.id   AF-A0A935KCI1-F1
#
_cell.length_a   1.000
_cell.length_b   1.000
_cell.length_c   1.000
_cell.angle_alpha   90.00
_cell.angle_beta   90.00
_cell.angle_gamma   90.00
#
_symmetry.space_group_name_H-M   'P 1'
#
loop_
_entity.id
_entity.type
_entity.pdbx_description
1 polymer ?
#
loop_
_entity_poly.entity_id
_entity_poly.type
_entity_poly.pdbx_seq_one_letter_code
_entity_poly.pdbx_strand_id
1 'polypeptide(L)' 'MLQEIRNNSVTSNIPLIFLTAKSSTSDIRDGMNYGADGYLTKPFEAPELLG' A
#
# COMPACT_ATOMS: atom_id res chain seq x y z
N MET A 1 2.36 -0.27 12.77
CA MET A 1 2.54 0.83 11.80
C MET A 1 1.30 1.16 10.96
N LEU A 2 0.87 0.40 9.93
CA LEU A 2 -0.29 0.84 9.10
C LEU A 2 -1.57 1.03 9.93
N GLN A 3 -1.83 0.12 10.86
CA GLN A 3 -2.93 0.25 11.83
C GLN A 3 -2.81 1.50 12.73
N GLU A 4 -1.59 1.94 13.08
CA GLU A 4 -1.39 3.17 13.87
C GLU A 4 -1.75 4.42 13.06
N ILE A 5 -1.40 4.45 11.77
CA ILE A 5 -1.74 5.56 10.86
C ILE A 5 -3.26 5.61 10.66
N ARG A 6 -3.93 4.45 10.54
CA ARG A 6 -5.39 4.36 10.40
C ARG A 6 -6.15 4.71 11.67
N ASN A 7 -5.58 4.42 12.83
CA ASN A 7 -6.21 4.71 14.13
C ASN A 7 -5.99 6.16 14.60
N ASN A 8 -5.17 6.94 13.90
CA ASN A 8 -4.99 8.37 14.18
C ASN A 8 -5.99 9.20 13.37
N SER A 9 -6.84 9.98 14.06
CA SER A 9 -7.91 10.78 13.44
C SER A 9 -7.43 11.83 12.43
N VAL A 10 -6.17 12.25 12.50
CA VAL A 10 -5.57 13.21 11.56
C VAL A 10 -5.14 12.53 10.26
N THR A 11 -4.68 11.28 10.33
CA THR A 11 -4.08 10.57 9.20
C THR A 11 -4.96 9.45 8.64
N SER A 12 -6.04 9.08 9.32
CA SER A 12 -6.91 7.95 8.97
C SER A 12 -7.46 8.03 7.55
N ASN A 13 -7.75 9.24 7.09
CA ASN A 13 -8.41 9.53 5.81
C ASN A 13 -7.41 9.72 4.65
N ILE A 14 -6.10 9.63 4.92
CA ILE A 14 -5.08 9.75 3.88
C ILE A 14 -4.97 8.41 3.14
N PRO A 15 -5.02 8.38 1.79
CA PRO A 15 -4.78 7.17 1.03
C PRO A 15 -3.35 6.64 1.22
N LEU A 16 -3.21 5.33 1.42
CA LEU A 16 -1.93 4.65 1.67
C LEU A 16 -1.68 3.57 0.61
N ILE A 17 -0.51 3.65 -0.01
CA ILE A 17 -0.01 2.66 -0.97
C ILE A 17 1.26 2.03 -0.40
N PHE A 18 1.35 0.71 -0.43
CA PHE A 18 2.60 0.01 -0.14
C PHE A 18 3.55 0.12 -1.33
N LEU A 19 4.80 0.52 -1.09
CA LEU A 19 5.84 0.59 -2.13
C LEU A 19 7.04 -0.28 -1.75
N THR A 20 7.22 -1.43 -2.40
CA THR A 20 8.13 -2.49 -1.92
C THR A 20 8.73 -3.31 -3.06
N ALA A 21 9.84 -4.02 -2.82
CA ALA A 21 10.39 -5.00 -3.78
C ALA A 21 9.72 -6.39 -3.67
N LYS A 22 8.87 -6.59 -2.64
CA LYS A 22 8.12 -7.82 -2.43
C LYS A 22 7.00 -7.96 -3.45
N SER A 23 7.11 -8.96 -4.31
CA SER A 23 6.25 -9.12 -5.50
C SER A 23 5.45 -10.42 -5.51
N SER A 24 5.55 -11.25 -4.47
CA SER A 24 4.79 -12.50 -4.44
C SER A 24 3.30 -12.21 -4.32
N THR A 25 2.47 -13.08 -4.90
CA THR A 25 1.01 -12.98 -4.80
C THR A 25 0.56 -12.94 -3.33
N SER A 26 1.24 -13.68 -2.44
CA SER A 26 0.98 -13.64 -1.00
C SER A 26 1.30 -12.28 -0.38
N ASP A 27 2.44 -11.66 -0.72
CA ASP A 27 2.81 -10.35 -0.17
C ASP A 27 1.79 -9.26 -0.56
N ILE A 28 1.35 -9.28 -1.82
CA ILE A 28 0.33 -8.35 -2.32
C ILE A 28 -0.99 -8.57 -1.57
N ARG A 29 -1.41 -9.84 -1.43
CA ARG A 29 -2.67 -10.20 -0.77
C ARG A 29 -2.67 -9.77 0.70
N ASP A 30 -1.57 -9.99 1.40
CA ASP A 30 -1.40 -9.57 2.78
C ASP A 30 -1.42 -8.06 2.90
N GLY A 31 -0.71 -7.34 2.03
CA GLY A 31 -0.75 -5.88 1.98
C GLY A 31 -2.16 -5.31 1.84
N MET A 32 -2.97 -5.88 0.94
CA MET A 32 -4.36 -5.47 0.78
C MET A 32 -5.22 -5.85 2.00
N ASN A 33 -5.03 -7.04 2.58
CA ASN A 33 -5.76 -7.48 3.78
C ASN A 33 -5.49 -6.58 5.00
N TYR A 34 -4.32 -5.93 5.07
CA TYR A 34 -4.01 -4.98 6.14
C TYR A 34 -4.75 -3.65 6.02
N GLY A 35 -5.42 -3.37 4.89
CA GLY A 35 -6.18 -2.13 4.67
C GLY A 35 -5.40 -1.02 3.96
N ALA A 36 -4.42 -1.39 3.13
CA ALA A 36 -3.83 -0.47 2.18
C ALA A 36 -4.79 -0.23 1.00
N ASP A 37 -4.77 0.99 0.48
CA ASP A 37 -5.57 1.37 -0.69
C ASP A 37 -4.91 0.94 -2.00
N GLY A 38 -3.60 0.67 -1.96
CA GLY A 38 -2.86 0.13 -3.10
C GLY A 38 -1.56 -0.57 -2.71
N TYR A 39 -1.01 -1.28 -3.68
CA TYR A 39 0.25 -2.00 -3.55
C TYR A 39 1.03 -1.88 -4.85
N LEU A 40 2.22 -1.28 -4.79
CA LEU A 40 3.10 -1.03 -5.92
C LEU A 40 4.47 -1.69 -5.69
N THR A 41 4.89 -2.49 -6.66
CA THR A 41 6.14 -3.24 -6.59
C THR A 41 7.25 -2.47 -7.30
N LYS A 42 8.47 -2.45 -6.75
CA LYS A 42 9.65 -1.87 -7.39
C LYS A 42 10.44 -2.92 -8.18
N PRO A 43 11.07 -2.55 -9.32
CA PRO A 43 10.88 -1.29 -10.03
C PRO A 43 9.48 -1.23 -10.67
N PHE A 44 8.91 -0.02 -10.75
CA PHE A 44 7.64 0.25 -11.44
C PHE A 44 7.85 1.31 -12.51
N GLU A 45 6.99 1.29 -13.51
CA GLU A 45 6.96 2.33 -14.56
C GLU A 45 5.95 3.43 -14.21
N ALA A 46 6.16 4.64 -14.72
CA ALA A 46 5.28 5.78 -14.42
C ALA A 46 3.77 5.52 -14.68
N PRO A 47 3.37 4.79 -15.75
CA PRO A 47 1.96 4.45 -15.96
C PRO A 47 1.35 3.58 -14.86
N GLU A 48 2.15 2.76 -14.17
CA GLU A 48 1.67 1.89 -13.10
C GLU A 48 1.31 2.67 -11.82
N LEU A 49 1.86 3.88 -11.66
CA LEU A 49 1.56 4.78 -10.54
C LEU A 49 0.42 5.77 -10.87
N LEU A 50 0.30 6.18 -12.13
CA LEU A 50 -0.63 7.23 -12.58
C LEU A 50 -1.96 6.70 -13.13
N GLY A 51 -2.10 5.38 -13.26
CA GLY A 51 -3.26 4.69 -13.82
C GLY A 51 -4.47 4.62 -12.91
#